data_AF-A0A2D5U7D4-F1
#
_entry.id   AF-A0A2D5U7D4-F1
#
_cell.length_a   1.000
_cell.length_b   1.000
_cell.length_c   1.000
_cell.angle_alpha   90.00
_cell.angle_beta   90.00
_cell.angle_gamma   90.00
#
_symmetry.space_group_name_H-M   'P 1'
#
loop_
_entity.id
_entity.type
_entity.pdbx_description
1 polymer ?
#
loop_
_entity_poly.entity_id
_entity_poly.type
_entity_poly.pdbx_seq_one_letter_code
_entity_poly.pdbx_strand_id
1 'polypeptide(L)'
;RFYTVPGDPAKPQEHPALDAALDTWAGDEWYKLGGGGGTVWDSLVYDPELDLLYIGTGNGSPWNRDLRSPGGGDNLYLSSIVALKPDTGDYVWHYQVTPKDNWDYTATQQLTLADISIDGEQRKVIMQAPKNGFFYILDRVSGELLSAEKFAKVTWASHIDMQTGRPVETKYADYQSNGGSYIWPSPYGAHNWQPMSFSPKTGLVYIPAQSIPHYFSGQKTVTYQLDRWNTGVDLNESRDPLSWVAGMASTDALVYGELLAWDPVKQQAAWKVKHDNPANGGVLSTAGDLVFQGTGEGIFAAYDADNGDALWQYQSDSAVLAGPMTYELDGEQYIAVAQGSGGTVMLTIGDNLKRNKVNKNKLLVFKLGDFGLTKTVADESLATILPLSEEVNATPEVIKQGEELYGRNCGTCHGISAKSNYVVPDLRYMSDQTHRDFVAIVLGGSRTHKGMAGFYETHSIEDVEAIHSYLKHQQQQLPEMVEMSFLQKVEYWFSYGAAKLGEKYPDLLNATRDMLY
;
A
#
# COMPACT_ATOMS: atom_id res chain seq x y z
N ARG A 1 -25.30 -14.57 -5.65
CA ARG A 1 -23.93 -14.20 -6.10
C ARG A 1 -24.00 -12.76 -6.59
N PHE A 2 -23.05 -11.91 -6.23
CA PHE A 2 -22.99 -10.51 -6.68
C PHE A 2 -21.69 -10.26 -7.46
N TYR A 3 -21.77 -9.59 -8.61
CA TYR A 3 -20.59 -9.09 -9.33
C TYR A 3 -20.48 -7.59 -9.08
N THR A 4 -19.26 -7.07 -8.99
CA THR A 4 -18.98 -5.67 -8.59
C THR A 4 -18.75 -4.74 -9.77
N VAL A 5 -18.60 -5.27 -10.98
CA VAL A 5 -18.36 -4.52 -12.22
C VAL A 5 -19.30 -5.06 -13.30
N PRO A 6 -19.98 -4.20 -14.08
CA PRO A 6 -20.81 -4.65 -15.19
C PRO A 6 -19.98 -5.22 -16.34
N GLY A 7 -20.54 -6.21 -17.02
CA GLY A 7 -19.93 -6.83 -18.19
C GLY A 7 -20.17 -6.05 -19.47
N ASP A 8 -20.13 -6.79 -20.58
CA ASP A 8 -20.45 -6.29 -21.93
C ASP A 8 -21.87 -5.69 -21.99
N PRO A 9 -22.04 -4.38 -22.29
CA PRO A 9 -23.35 -3.72 -22.35
C PRO A 9 -24.30 -4.32 -23.38
N ALA A 10 -23.80 -5.05 -24.38
CA ALA A 10 -24.62 -5.72 -25.38
C ALA A 10 -25.24 -7.04 -24.88
N LYS A 11 -24.89 -7.48 -23.66
CA LYS A 11 -25.39 -8.72 -23.05
C LYS A 11 -26.20 -8.41 -21.78
N PRO A 12 -27.12 -9.30 -21.39
CA PRO A 12 -27.78 -9.21 -20.09
C PRO A 12 -26.74 -9.19 -18.98
N GLN A 13 -26.91 -8.30 -18.00
CA GLN A 13 -26.07 -8.29 -16.81
C GLN A 13 -26.51 -9.39 -15.84
N GLU A 14 -25.58 -9.83 -14.99
CA GLU A 14 -25.82 -10.92 -14.03
C GLU A 14 -26.76 -10.54 -12.88
N HIS A 15 -27.01 -9.23 -12.68
CA HIS A 15 -27.86 -8.72 -11.61
C HIS A 15 -28.47 -7.36 -11.99
N PRO A 16 -29.74 -7.04 -11.62
CA PRO A 16 -30.38 -5.75 -11.94
C PRO A 16 -29.60 -4.50 -11.47
N ALA A 17 -28.90 -4.62 -10.34
CA ALA A 17 -28.02 -3.56 -9.84
C ALA A 17 -26.88 -3.24 -10.84
N LEU A 18 -26.41 -4.22 -11.60
CA LEU A 18 -25.39 -4.01 -12.64
C LEU A 18 -25.97 -3.36 -13.89
N ASP A 19 -27.24 -3.59 -14.21
CA ASP A 19 -27.91 -2.82 -15.25
C ASP A 19 -27.93 -1.33 -14.89
N ALA A 20 -28.19 -0.98 -13.62
CA ALA A 20 -28.10 0.40 -13.15
C ALA A 20 -26.65 0.92 -13.09
N ALA A 21 -25.68 0.04 -12.83
CA ALA A 21 -24.28 0.41 -12.81
C ALA A 21 -23.74 0.75 -14.22
N LEU A 22 -24.26 0.13 -15.29
CA LEU A 22 -23.81 0.35 -16.67
C LEU A 22 -23.77 1.82 -17.07
N ASP A 23 -24.77 2.61 -16.66
CA ASP A 23 -24.85 4.05 -16.96
C ASP A 23 -23.69 4.86 -16.38
N THR A 24 -22.93 4.28 -15.45
CA THR A 24 -21.74 4.87 -14.82
C THR A 24 -20.43 4.43 -15.47
N TRP A 25 -20.47 3.66 -16.55
CA TRP A 25 -19.31 3.24 -17.34
C TRP A 25 -19.46 3.70 -18.79
N ALA A 26 -18.37 4.17 -19.37
CA ALA A 26 -18.36 4.74 -20.72
C ALA A 26 -17.28 4.10 -21.59
N GLY A 27 -17.60 3.82 -22.85
CA GLY A 27 -16.73 3.11 -23.79
C GLY A 27 -16.90 1.60 -23.72
N ASP A 28 -15.86 0.85 -24.05
CA ASP A 28 -15.85 -0.62 -23.99
C ASP A 28 -14.64 -1.21 -23.25
N GLU A 29 -13.70 -0.35 -22.86
CA GLU A 29 -12.36 -0.79 -22.49
C GLU A 29 -12.35 -1.57 -21.17
N TRP A 30 -13.20 -1.23 -20.19
CA TRP A 30 -13.21 -1.92 -18.89
C TRP A 30 -13.48 -3.43 -19.02
N TYR A 31 -14.43 -3.84 -19.86
CA TYR A 31 -14.76 -5.26 -20.02
C TYR A 31 -13.86 -5.98 -21.04
N LYS A 32 -13.13 -5.24 -21.89
CA LYS A 32 -12.17 -5.79 -22.85
C LYS A 32 -10.74 -5.91 -22.30
N LEU A 33 -10.30 -4.99 -21.44
CA LEU A 33 -8.90 -4.81 -21.02
C LEU A 33 -8.61 -5.26 -19.58
N GLY A 34 -9.38 -6.19 -19.02
CA GLY A 34 -9.09 -6.74 -17.67
C GLY A 34 -10.24 -6.71 -16.67
N GLY A 35 -11.48 -6.64 -17.14
CA GLY A 35 -12.68 -6.85 -16.31
C GLY A 35 -13.05 -5.69 -15.39
N GLY A 36 -12.47 -4.51 -15.60
CA GLY A 36 -12.81 -3.24 -14.93
C GLY A 36 -12.37 -3.11 -13.47
N GLY A 37 -11.97 -4.21 -12.80
CA GLY A 37 -11.43 -4.20 -11.44
C GLY A 37 -12.47 -4.59 -10.38
N GLY A 38 -12.58 -3.79 -9.32
CA GLY A 38 -13.64 -3.94 -8.29
C GLY A 38 -13.52 -5.20 -7.43
N THR A 39 -12.32 -5.77 -7.30
CA THR A 39 -12.08 -7.02 -6.57
C THR A 39 -12.38 -6.89 -5.07
N VAL A 40 -12.98 -7.93 -4.49
CA VAL A 40 -13.37 -7.99 -3.06
C VAL A 40 -12.37 -8.88 -2.33
N TRP A 41 -11.18 -8.36 -2.02
CA TRP A 41 -10.01 -9.17 -1.66
C TRP A 41 -9.68 -9.22 -0.16
N ASP A 42 -10.39 -8.49 0.69
CA ASP A 42 -10.09 -8.40 2.13
C ASP A 42 -11.34 -8.36 3.01
N SER A 43 -11.85 -7.18 3.37
CA SER A 43 -12.87 -7.06 4.42
C SER A 43 -14.28 -7.47 3.97
N LEU A 44 -14.91 -8.26 4.84
CA LEU A 44 -16.29 -8.68 4.79
C LEU A 44 -16.81 -8.80 6.22
N VAL A 45 -17.93 -8.15 6.52
CA VAL A 45 -18.58 -8.20 7.85
C VAL A 45 -20.07 -8.44 7.71
N TYR A 46 -20.69 -8.99 8.76
CA TYR A 46 -22.09 -9.41 8.76
C TYR A 46 -22.81 -8.86 10.00
N ASP A 47 -24.00 -8.30 9.79
CA ASP A 47 -24.92 -7.96 10.88
C ASP A 47 -26.08 -8.98 10.91
N PRO A 48 -26.15 -9.84 11.94
CA PRO A 48 -27.21 -10.84 12.05
C PRO A 48 -28.59 -10.27 12.39
N GLU A 49 -28.69 -9.07 12.98
CA GLU A 49 -29.98 -8.44 13.30
C GLU A 49 -30.64 -7.89 12.03
N LEU A 50 -29.83 -7.35 11.12
CA LEU A 50 -30.30 -6.78 9.85
C LEU A 50 -30.33 -7.81 8.72
N ASP A 51 -29.68 -8.95 8.91
CA ASP A 51 -29.45 -9.95 7.87
C ASP A 51 -28.81 -9.28 6.63
N LEU A 52 -27.67 -8.60 6.88
CA LEU A 52 -26.92 -7.86 5.87
C LEU A 52 -25.44 -8.24 5.91
N LEU A 53 -24.93 -8.62 4.74
CA LEU A 53 -23.52 -8.81 4.44
C LEU A 53 -22.95 -7.53 3.85
N TYR A 54 -21.89 -6.99 4.45
CA TYR A 54 -21.19 -5.82 3.94
C TYR A 54 -19.85 -6.24 3.35
N ILE A 55 -19.57 -5.77 2.15
CA ILE A 55 -18.31 -5.99 1.45
C ILE A 55 -17.65 -4.66 1.09
N GLY A 56 -16.32 -4.65 1.11
CA GLY A 56 -15.52 -3.58 0.54
C GLY A 56 -15.04 -3.94 -0.86
N THR A 57 -15.16 -3.05 -1.83
CA THR A 57 -14.73 -3.30 -3.23
C THR A 57 -13.45 -2.57 -3.60
N GLY A 58 -12.70 -3.15 -4.53
CA GLY A 58 -11.38 -2.71 -4.94
C GLY A 58 -11.36 -1.53 -5.92
N ASN A 59 -10.14 -1.20 -6.35
CA ASN A 59 -9.81 -0.19 -7.35
C ASN A 59 -10.24 -0.60 -8.77
N GLY A 60 -10.19 0.36 -9.70
CA GLY A 60 -10.42 0.10 -11.13
C GLY A 60 -9.26 -0.61 -11.82
N SER A 61 -9.54 -1.31 -12.92
CA SER A 61 -8.54 -1.91 -13.81
C SER A 61 -8.82 -1.52 -15.27
N PRO A 62 -7.89 -0.81 -15.95
CA PRO A 62 -6.66 -0.20 -15.40
C PRO A 62 -6.96 0.87 -14.33
N TRP A 63 -5.94 1.31 -13.59
CA TRP A 63 -6.09 2.39 -12.60
C TRP A 63 -6.49 3.71 -13.27
N ASN A 64 -5.85 4.03 -14.38
CA ASN A 64 -6.11 5.26 -15.13
C ASN A 64 -7.55 5.28 -15.69
N ARG A 65 -8.38 6.18 -15.15
CA ARG A 65 -9.81 6.27 -15.47
C ARG A 65 -10.10 6.69 -16.92
N ASP A 66 -9.21 7.46 -17.55
CA ASP A 66 -9.40 7.91 -18.94
C ASP A 66 -9.20 6.77 -19.95
N LEU A 67 -8.49 5.72 -19.55
CA LEU A 67 -8.33 4.49 -20.33
C LEU A 67 -9.43 3.49 -20.00
N ARG A 68 -9.75 3.34 -18.72
CA ARG A 68 -10.77 2.39 -18.25
C ARG A 68 -12.17 2.79 -18.69
N SER A 69 -12.50 4.08 -18.62
CA SER A 69 -13.82 4.64 -18.91
C SER A 69 -13.69 6.03 -19.54
N PRO A 70 -13.33 6.13 -20.84
CA PRO A 70 -12.97 7.40 -21.50
C PRO A 70 -14.03 8.51 -21.47
N GLY A 71 -15.31 8.14 -21.37
CA GLY A 71 -16.41 9.10 -21.22
C GLY A 71 -16.69 9.52 -19.77
N GLY A 72 -15.86 9.09 -18.82
CA GLY A 72 -16.05 9.32 -17.39
C GLY A 72 -17.07 8.36 -16.77
N GLY A 73 -17.88 8.88 -15.85
CA GLY A 73 -18.80 8.09 -15.04
C GLY A 73 -18.17 7.60 -13.73
N ASP A 74 -19.02 7.32 -12.76
CA ASP A 74 -18.62 6.94 -11.41
C ASP A 74 -17.95 5.55 -11.33
N ASN A 75 -18.16 4.73 -12.35
CA ASN A 75 -17.68 3.35 -12.45
C ASN A 75 -18.12 2.49 -11.27
N LEU A 76 -19.43 2.39 -11.03
CA LEU A 76 -19.97 1.55 -9.97
C LEU A 76 -19.70 0.06 -10.22
N TYR A 77 -19.31 -0.74 -9.22
CA TYR A 77 -19.17 -0.44 -7.80
C TYR A 77 -17.70 -0.38 -7.37
N LEU A 78 -16.83 0.28 -8.12
CA LEU A 78 -15.42 0.47 -7.70
C LEU A 78 -15.35 1.26 -6.38
N SER A 79 -14.36 0.95 -5.54
CA SER A 79 -14.05 1.66 -4.28
C SER A 79 -15.31 2.00 -3.46
N SER A 80 -16.09 0.98 -3.14
CA SER A 80 -17.41 1.10 -2.52
C SER A 80 -17.55 0.18 -1.31
N ILE A 81 -18.39 0.60 -0.37
CA ILE A 81 -19.00 -0.28 0.63
C ILE A 81 -20.35 -0.72 0.04
N VAL A 82 -20.58 -2.02 -0.06
CA VAL A 82 -21.83 -2.57 -0.61
C VAL A 82 -22.48 -3.49 0.42
N ALA A 83 -23.76 -3.27 0.68
CA ALA A 83 -24.59 -4.15 1.50
C ALA A 83 -25.40 -5.10 0.61
N LEU A 84 -25.38 -6.37 0.97
CA LEU A 84 -25.98 -7.47 0.24
C LEU A 84 -26.82 -8.34 1.18
N LYS A 85 -27.81 -9.04 0.62
CA LYS A 85 -28.43 -10.18 1.29
C LYS A 85 -27.49 -11.38 1.29
N PRO A 86 -27.16 -11.97 2.45
CA PRO A 86 -26.16 -13.05 2.51
C PRO A 86 -26.62 -14.31 1.76
N ASP A 87 -27.90 -14.64 1.84
CA ASP A 87 -28.46 -15.87 1.25
C ASP A 87 -28.51 -15.84 -0.28
N THR A 88 -28.79 -14.68 -0.87
CA THR A 88 -29.02 -14.52 -2.31
C THR A 88 -27.89 -13.78 -3.03
N GLY A 89 -27.20 -12.90 -2.31
CA GLY A 89 -26.30 -11.88 -2.88
C GLY A 89 -27.04 -10.71 -3.50
N ASP A 90 -28.33 -10.53 -3.22
CA ASP A 90 -29.09 -9.40 -3.75
C ASP A 90 -28.57 -8.08 -3.18
N TYR A 91 -28.45 -7.08 -4.05
CA TYR A 91 -28.07 -5.73 -3.69
C TYR A 91 -29.09 -5.06 -2.75
N VAL A 92 -28.60 -4.37 -1.72
CA VAL A 92 -29.43 -3.58 -0.79
C VAL A 92 -29.11 -2.09 -0.88
N TRP A 93 -27.88 -1.70 -0.55
CA TRP A 93 -27.40 -0.32 -0.65
C TRP A 93 -25.90 -0.30 -0.96
N HIS A 94 -25.39 0.84 -1.43
CA HIS A 94 -23.94 1.07 -1.47
C HIS A 94 -23.61 2.52 -1.10
N TYR A 95 -22.38 2.73 -0.67
CA TYR A 95 -21.75 4.04 -0.61
C TYR A 95 -20.41 3.97 -1.34
N GLN A 96 -20.23 4.80 -2.35
CA GLN A 96 -19.00 4.83 -3.11
C GLN A 96 -17.99 5.78 -2.47
N VAL A 97 -16.95 5.21 -1.88
CA VAL A 97 -15.90 5.92 -1.14
C VAL A 97 -15.03 6.75 -2.08
N THR A 98 -14.67 6.21 -3.24
CA THR A 98 -13.89 6.92 -4.26
C THR A 98 -14.55 6.76 -5.63
N PRO A 99 -15.53 7.62 -5.99
CA PRO A 99 -16.07 7.66 -7.33
C PRO A 99 -14.96 7.84 -8.35
N LYS A 100 -15.08 7.18 -9.52
CA LYS A 100 -14.12 7.26 -10.64
C LYS A 100 -12.66 7.10 -10.20
N ASP A 101 -12.40 6.11 -9.32
CA ASP A 101 -11.07 5.79 -8.79
C ASP A 101 -9.99 5.83 -9.88
N ASN A 102 -8.89 6.51 -9.58
CA ASN A 102 -7.81 6.79 -10.53
C ASN A 102 -6.42 6.49 -9.96
N TRP A 103 -6.34 6.00 -8.71
CA TRP A 103 -5.11 6.01 -7.89
C TRP A 103 -4.87 4.71 -7.12
N ASP A 104 -5.53 3.62 -7.50
CA ASP A 104 -5.53 2.35 -6.77
C ASP A 104 -6.24 2.42 -5.40
N TYR A 105 -7.20 3.34 -5.23
CA TYR A 105 -7.90 3.51 -3.97
C TYR A 105 -9.01 2.48 -3.81
N THR A 106 -8.67 1.36 -3.19
CA THR A 106 -9.60 0.34 -2.71
C THR A 106 -10.44 0.86 -1.53
N ALA A 107 -11.62 0.27 -1.35
CA ALA A 107 -12.44 0.36 -0.13
C ALA A 107 -12.61 -1.03 0.52
N THR A 108 -11.61 -1.89 0.36
CA THR A 108 -11.55 -3.28 0.85
C THR A 108 -11.04 -3.39 2.27
N GLN A 109 -10.52 -2.29 2.82
CA GLN A 109 -9.98 -2.17 4.17
C GLN A 109 -11.04 -2.50 5.21
N GLN A 110 -10.59 -2.78 6.43
CA GLN A 110 -11.46 -3.25 7.50
C GLN A 110 -12.72 -2.41 7.68
N LEU A 111 -13.86 -3.09 7.59
CA LEU A 111 -15.16 -2.61 8.00
C LEU A 111 -15.36 -2.96 9.48
N THR A 112 -15.74 -1.97 10.29
CA THR A 112 -16.05 -2.19 11.71
C THR A 112 -17.49 -1.76 11.99
N LEU A 113 -18.33 -2.71 12.40
CA LEU A 113 -19.68 -2.43 12.85
C LEU A 113 -19.67 -2.01 14.33
N ALA A 114 -20.37 -0.94 14.68
CA ALA A 114 -20.50 -0.49 16.06
C ALA A 114 -21.83 0.23 16.28
N ASP A 115 -22.27 0.28 17.54
CA ASP A 115 -23.39 1.12 17.97
C ASP A 115 -22.79 2.26 18.81
N ILE A 116 -22.83 3.50 18.29
CA ILE A 116 -22.20 4.67 18.91
C ILE A 116 -23.19 5.83 19.02
N SER A 117 -22.95 6.73 19.97
CA SER A 117 -23.74 7.96 20.11
C SER A 117 -23.18 9.05 19.19
N ILE A 118 -24.00 9.55 18.27
CA ILE A 118 -23.71 10.70 17.41
C ILE A 118 -24.79 11.73 17.68
N ASP A 119 -24.39 12.95 18.05
CA ASP A 119 -25.31 14.04 18.40
C ASP A 119 -26.37 13.68 19.46
N GLY A 120 -26.02 12.77 20.38
CA GLY A 120 -26.91 12.29 21.44
C GLY A 120 -27.86 11.17 21.03
N GLU A 121 -27.84 10.75 19.76
CA GLU A 121 -28.64 9.64 19.24
C GLU A 121 -27.79 8.38 19.08
N GLN A 122 -28.32 7.21 19.47
CA GLN A 122 -27.66 5.94 19.22
C GLN A 122 -27.81 5.57 17.74
N ARG A 123 -26.69 5.42 17.05
CA ARG A 123 -26.63 5.06 15.62
C ARG A 123 -25.97 3.70 15.44
N LYS A 124 -26.58 2.88 14.59
CA LYS A 124 -26.01 1.62 14.09
C LYS A 124 -25.08 1.95 12.93
N VAL A 125 -23.77 1.99 13.17
CA VAL A 125 -22.80 2.45 12.17
C VAL A 125 -21.92 1.34 11.61
N ILE A 126 -21.37 1.62 10.43
CA ILE A 126 -20.21 0.95 9.83
C ILE A 126 -19.11 2.00 9.62
N MET A 127 -17.92 1.70 10.11
CA MET A 127 -16.76 2.58 10.05
C MET A 127 -15.69 2.01 9.13
N GLN A 128 -15.01 2.86 8.36
CA GLN A 128 -13.89 2.45 7.51
C GLN A 128 -12.85 3.57 7.38
N ALA A 129 -11.57 3.20 7.38
CA ALA A 129 -10.44 4.07 7.05
C ALA A 129 -9.74 3.60 5.75
N PRO A 130 -10.34 3.75 4.56
CA PRO A 130 -9.78 3.21 3.32
C PRO A 130 -8.47 3.87 2.88
N LYS A 131 -7.89 3.33 1.80
CA LYS A 131 -6.66 3.79 1.15
C LYS A 131 -6.63 5.31 0.92
N ASN A 132 -7.79 5.92 0.62
CA ASN A 132 -7.90 7.31 0.19
C ASN A 132 -7.67 8.38 1.28
N GLY A 133 -7.53 7.98 2.55
CA GLY A 133 -7.12 8.86 3.66
C GLY A 133 -8.23 9.61 4.37
N PHE A 134 -9.50 9.31 4.08
CA PHE A 134 -10.65 9.77 4.85
C PHE A 134 -11.19 8.64 5.75
N PHE A 135 -11.71 8.99 6.92
CA PHE A 135 -12.35 8.08 7.86
C PHE A 135 -13.86 8.25 7.73
N TYR A 136 -14.57 7.21 7.30
CA TYR A 136 -16.00 7.26 7.03
C TYR A 136 -16.80 6.64 8.16
N ILE A 137 -17.92 7.26 8.48
CA ILE A 137 -18.99 6.67 9.30
C ILE A 137 -20.26 6.70 8.48
N LEU A 138 -20.83 5.52 8.24
CA LEU A 138 -22.12 5.38 7.58
C LEU A 138 -23.12 4.75 8.54
N ASP A 139 -24.40 5.07 8.37
CA ASP A 139 -25.48 4.27 8.92
C ASP A 139 -25.50 2.91 8.20
N ARG A 140 -25.29 1.82 8.94
CA ARG A 140 -25.19 0.49 8.30
C ARG A 140 -26.53 -0.07 7.84
N VAL A 141 -27.65 0.52 8.27
CA VAL A 141 -28.99 0.11 7.83
C VAL A 141 -29.27 0.67 6.45
N SER A 142 -28.98 1.95 6.22
CA SER A 142 -29.37 2.68 5.00
C SER A 142 -28.23 2.97 4.03
N GLY A 143 -26.98 2.94 4.48
CA GLY A 143 -25.81 3.42 3.72
C GLY A 143 -25.63 4.94 3.75
N GLU A 144 -26.42 5.66 4.55
CA GLU A 144 -26.32 7.12 4.71
C GLU A 144 -24.94 7.53 5.25
N LEU A 145 -24.30 8.50 4.61
CA LEU A 145 -23.07 9.11 5.11
C LEU A 145 -23.37 10.01 6.32
N LEU A 146 -22.76 9.68 7.46
CA LEU A 146 -22.89 10.47 8.69
C LEU A 146 -21.74 11.46 8.86
N SER A 147 -20.51 11.04 8.55
CA SER A 147 -19.33 11.90 8.59
C SER A 147 -18.18 11.32 7.76
N ALA A 148 -17.33 12.19 7.23
CA ALA A 148 -16.06 11.78 6.62
C ALA A 148 -14.98 12.86 6.70
N GLU A 149 -13.94 12.63 7.51
CA GLU A 149 -12.82 13.55 7.67
C GLU A 149 -11.46 12.89 7.38
N LYS A 150 -10.47 13.72 7.07
CA LYS A 150 -9.10 13.26 6.80
C LYS A 150 -8.44 12.74 8.08
N PHE A 151 -8.07 11.46 8.10
CA PHE A 151 -7.26 10.89 9.19
C PHE A 151 -5.76 10.91 8.89
N ALA A 152 -5.38 11.17 7.63
CA ALA A 152 -4.01 11.23 7.17
C ALA A 152 -3.80 12.43 6.23
N LYS A 153 -2.57 12.59 5.72
CA LYS A 153 -2.30 13.55 4.65
C LYS A 153 -3.04 13.15 3.38
N VAL A 154 -3.80 14.08 2.82
CA VAL A 154 -4.59 13.87 1.59
C VAL A 154 -4.48 15.07 0.66
N THR A 155 -4.06 14.83 -0.59
CA THR A 155 -3.93 15.86 -1.62
C THR A 155 -4.89 15.65 -2.79
N TRP A 156 -5.37 14.43 -3.08
CA TRP A 156 -6.26 14.17 -4.22
C TRP A 156 -7.63 14.86 -4.06
N ALA A 157 -8.16 14.97 -2.84
CA ALA A 157 -9.41 15.66 -2.54
C ALA A 157 -9.25 16.66 -1.39
N SER A 158 -10.01 17.75 -1.46
CA SER A 158 -9.99 18.81 -0.44
C SER A 158 -10.81 18.43 0.80
N HIS A 159 -12.00 17.86 0.60
CA HIS A 159 -12.94 17.39 1.61
C HIS A 159 -13.97 16.44 0.97
N ILE A 160 -14.84 15.83 1.79
CA ILE A 160 -16.09 15.20 1.34
C ILE A 160 -17.21 16.24 1.49
N ASP A 161 -17.91 16.53 0.40
CA ASP A 161 -19.08 17.40 0.43
C ASP A 161 -20.25 16.62 1.06
N MET A 162 -20.63 17.00 2.28
CA MET A 162 -21.69 16.34 3.05
C MET A 162 -23.10 16.50 2.45
N GLN A 163 -23.33 17.44 1.53
CA GLN A 163 -24.62 17.55 0.83
C GLN A 163 -24.77 16.49 -0.25
N THR A 164 -23.66 16.17 -0.93
CA THR A 164 -23.66 15.20 -2.03
C THR A 164 -23.15 13.83 -1.61
N GLY A 165 -22.42 13.74 -0.50
CA GLY A 165 -21.68 12.57 -0.06
C GLY A 165 -20.45 12.26 -0.92
N ARG A 166 -19.91 13.26 -1.64
CA ARG A 166 -18.88 13.02 -2.68
C ARG A 166 -17.59 13.79 -2.39
N PRO A 167 -16.42 13.22 -2.74
CA PRO A 167 -15.15 13.93 -2.63
C PRO A 167 -15.07 15.11 -3.60
N VAL A 168 -14.55 16.23 -3.12
CA VAL A 168 -14.21 17.40 -3.97
C VAL A 168 -12.74 17.29 -4.38
N GLU A 169 -12.50 16.74 -5.57
CA GLU A 169 -11.16 16.57 -6.17
C GLU A 169 -10.40 17.91 -6.24
N THR A 170 -9.10 17.86 -5.97
CA THR A 170 -8.20 19.01 -6.15
C THR A 170 -7.56 18.98 -7.56
N LYS A 171 -6.78 20.02 -7.87
CA LYS A 171 -5.99 20.07 -9.11
C LYS A 171 -4.98 18.92 -9.26
N TYR A 172 -4.59 18.24 -8.17
CA TYR A 172 -3.62 17.14 -8.21
C TYR A 172 -4.25 15.80 -8.62
N ALA A 173 -5.57 15.67 -8.49
CA ALA A 173 -6.28 14.40 -8.71
C ALA A 173 -6.23 13.98 -10.19
N ASP A 174 -6.34 14.95 -11.09
CA ASP A 174 -6.30 14.75 -12.54
C ASP A 174 -4.85 14.88 -13.08
N TYR A 175 -4.05 13.86 -12.78
CA TYR A 175 -2.65 13.80 -13.21
C TYR A 175 -2.51 13.65 -14.73
N GLN A 176 -3.56 13.20 -15.40
CA GLN A 176 -3.62 13.09 -16.86
C GLN A 176 -3.62 14.48 -17.51
N SER A 177 -4.44 15.40 -17.01
CA SER A 177 -4.57 16.76 -17.55
C SER A 177 -3.45 17.71 -17.12
N ASN A 178 -2.83 17.48 -15.95
CA ASN A 178 -1.87 18.42 -15.38
C ASN A 178 -0.39 18.06 -15.64
N GLY A 179 -0.11 16.97 -16.35
CA GLY A 179 1.24 16.52 -16.71
C GLY A 179 1.93 15.66 -15.65
N GLY A 180 1.25 15.35 -14.54
CA GLY A 180 1.71 14.48 -13.47
C GLY A 180 1.63 15.14 -12.10
N SER A 181 1.51 14.34 -11.04
CA SER A 181 1.36 14.87 -9.67
C SER A 181 1.85 13.91 -8.59
N TYR A 182 2.55 14.45 -7.59
CA TYR A 182 2.69 13.81 -6.29
C TYR A 182 1.35 13.81 -5.57
N ILE A 183 0.87 12.61 -5.25
CA ILE A 183 -0.41 12.41 -4.59
C ILE A 183 -0.20 11.69 -3.26
N TRP A 184 -0.92 12.18 -2.25
CA TRP A 184 -1.19 11.47 -1.01
C TRP A 184 -2.69 11.17 -0.91
N PRO A 185 -3.05 9.95 -0.47
CA PRO A 185 -2.16 8.79 -0.31
C PRO A 185 -1.68 8.20 -1.66
N SER A 186 -0.67 7.36 -1.64
CA SER A 186 -0.23 6.58 -2.82
C SER A 186 -1.08 5.31 -3.03
N PRO A 187 -0.78 4.46 -4.03
CA PRO A 187 -1.40 3.12 -4.14
C PRO A 187 -1.27 2.25 -2.88
N TYR A 188 -0.27 2.50 -2.03
CA TYR A 188 -0.12 1.82 -0.74
C TYR A 188 -1.15 2.28 0.29
N GLY A 189 -1.79 3.43 0.09
CA GLY A 189 -2.84 3.97 0.96
C GLY A 189 -2.34 4.65 2.22
N ALA A 190 -3.23 5.46 2.79
CA ALA A 190 -3.08 5.96 4.16
C ALA A 190 -3.26 4.84 5.18
N HIS A 191 -4.11 3.86 4.86
CA HIS A 191 -4.31 2.61 5.58
C HIS A 191 -4.59 1.51 4.54
N ASN A 192 -4.12 0.29 4.81
CA ASN A 192 -4.22 -0.84 3.89
C ASN A 192 -4.86 -2.04 4.63
N TRP A 193 -4.53 -3.27 4.25
CA TRP A 193 -5.14 -4.50 4.78
C TRP A 193 -4.89 -4.79 6.27
N GLN A 194 -3.89 -4.14 6.88
CA GLN A 194 -3.55 -4.38 8.27
C GLN A 194 -4.73 -4.00 9.17
N PRO A 195 -5.28 -4.90 10.02
CA PRO A 195 -6.48 -4.58 10.79
C PRO A 195 -6.33 -3.35 11.70
N MET A 196 -7.33 -2.48 11.72
CA MET A 196 -7.61 -1.54 12.81
C MET A 196 -8.39 -2.23 13.94
N SER A 197 -8.53 -1.55 15.09
CA SER A 197 -9.39 -2.05 16.18
C SER A 197 -10.22 -0.93 16.79
N PHE A 198 -11.40 -1.25 17.30
CA PHE A 198 -12.28 -0.31 18.00
C PHE A 198 -12.46 -0.76 19.45
N SER A 199 -12.30 0.17 20.38
CA SER A 199 -12.59 -0.06 21.79
C SER A 199 -13.89 0.65 22.18
N PRO A 200 -14.97 -0.09 22.51
CA PRO A 200 -16.19 0.52 23.02
C PRO A 200 -16.02 1.27 24.34
N LYS A 201 -14.95 0.97 25.09
CA LYS A 201 -14.66 1.60 26.39
C LYS A 201 -14.07 3.00 26.23
N THR A 202 -13.09 3.17 25.34
CA THR A 202 -12.49 4.48 25.06
C THR A 202 -13.26 5.24 23.99
N GLY A 203 -14.06 4.54 23.18
CA GLY A 203 -14.73 5.08 22.00
C GLY A 203 -13.79 5.34 20.83
N LEU A 204 -12.53 4.89 20.88
CA LEU A 204 -11.51 5.18 19.89
C LEU A 204 -11.31 4.03 18.89
N VAL A 205 -10.91 4.39 17.68
CA VAL A 205 -10.45 3.47 16.64
C VAL A 205 -8.94 3.60 16.47
N TYR A 206 -8.21 2.51 16.62
CA TYR A 206 -6.75 2.47 16.50
C TYR A 206 -6.35 1.98 15.12
N ILE A 207 -5.74 2.88 14.33
CA ILE A 207 -5.49 2.70 12.90
C ILE A 207 -3.98 2.64 12.66
N PRO A 208 -3.45 1.59 12.02
CA PRO A 208 -2.11 1.60 11.46
C PRO A 208 -2.14 2.47 10.19
N ALA A 209 -1.77 3.73 10.36
CA ALA A 209 -1.68 4.71 9.30
C ALA A 209 -0.25 4.77 8.72
N GLN A 210 -0.12 5.21 7.48
CA GLN A 210 1.17 5.42 6.83
C GLN A 210 1.12 6.59 5.85
N SER A 211 2.27 7.24 5.68
CA SER A 211 2.49 8.27 4.65
C SER A 211 3.51 7.74 3.68
N ILE A 212 3.10 7.56 2.43
CA ILE A 212 3.97 7.22 1.31
C ILE A 212 3.45 8.01 0.12
N PRO A 213 4.15 9.02 -0.42
CA PRO A 213 3.76 9.68 -1.67
C PRO A 213 3.99 8.78 -2.87
N HIS A 214 3.25 9.05 -3.95
CA HIS A 214 3.56 8.52 -5.28
C HIS A 214 3.37 9.61 -6.32
N TYR A 215 4.28 9.68 -7.29
CA TYR A 215 4.14 10.55 -8.45
C TYR A 215 3.37 9.80 -9.53
N PHE A 216 2.15 10.24 -9.81
CA PHE A 216 1.34 9.69 -10.89
C PHE A 216 1.59 10.45 -12.18
N SER A 217 1.85 9.72 -13.26
CA SER A 217 1.76 10.23 -14.63
C SER A 217 1.10 9.17 -15.52
N GLY A 218 0.33 9.61 -16.52
CA GLY A 218 -0.30 8.71 -17.47
C GLY A 218 0.72 8.12 -18.45
N GLN A 219 0.57 6.84 -18.81
CA GLN A 219 1.43 6.27 -19.85
C GLN A 219 1.16 6.93 -21.21
N LYS A 220 2.24 7.26 -21.94
CA LYS A 220 2.14 7.82 -23.30
C LYS A 220 1.53 6.83 -24.30
N THR A 221 1.84 5.54 -24.13
CA THR A 221 1.33 4.44 -24.94
C THR A 221 0.83 3.36 -24.01
N VAL A 222 -0.40 2.91 -24.22
CA VAL A 222 -1.06 1.90 -23.39
C VAL A 222 -1.27 0.67 -24.25
N THR A 223 -0.69 -0.45 -23.83
CA THR A 223 -0.90 -1.75 -24.46
C THR A 223 -1.29 -2.74 -23.38
N TYR A 224 -2.47 -3.34 -23.51
CA TYR A 224 -2.87 -4.41 -22.61
C TYR A 224 -2.01 -5.66 -22.87
N GLN A 225 -1.38 -6.17 -21.82
CA GLN A 225 -0.56 -7.37 -21.86
C GLN A 225 -1.08 -8.39 -20.86
N LEU A 226 -1.46 -9.56 -21.34
CA LEU A 226 -1.90 -10.66 -20.49
C LEU A 226 -0.80 -11.03 -19.48
N ASP A 227 -1.19 -11.35 -18.24
CA ASP A 227 -0.28 -11.72 -17.15
C ASP A 227 0.81 -10.68 -16.82
N ARG A 228 0.54 -9.41 -17.13
CA ARG A 228 1.42 -8.27 -16.81
C ARG A 228 0.66 -7.15 -16.11
N TRP A 229 1.42 -6.17 -15.61
CA TRP A 229 0.87 -5.00 -14.95
C TRP A 229 0.25 -4.04 -15.99
N ASN A 230 -1.07 -3.89 -15.94
CA ASN A 230 -1.85 -3.01 -16.82
C ASN A 230 -2.48 -1.87 -16.03
N THR A 231 -1.66 -1.00 -15.44
CA THR A 231 -2.14 0.07 -14.56
C THR A 231 -2.57 1.33 -15.33
N GLY A 232 -2.01 1.55 -16.52
CA GLY A 232 -2.23 2.79 -17.29
C GLY A 232 -1.50 4.01 -16.72
N VAL A 233 -0.65 3.81 -15.70
CA VAL A 233 0.25 4.82 -15.11
C VAL A 233 1.71 4.44 -15.36
N ASP A 234 2.62 5.40 -15.46
CA ASP A 234 4.03 5.09 -15.66
C ASP A 234 4.71 4.68 -14.35
N LEU A 235 4.92 3.37 -14.19
CA LEU A 235 5.55 2.80 -12.99
C LEU A 235 7.02 3.24 -12.82
N ASN A 236 7.67 3.71 -13.89
CA ASN A 236 9.04 4.23 -13.82
C ASN A 236 9.14 5.56 -13.06
N GLU A 237 8.02 6.25 -12.81
CA GLU A 237 8.00 7.49 -12.03
C GLU A 237 8.30 7.30 -10.54
N SER A 238 8.35 6.04 -10.09
CA SER A 238 8.79 5.71 -8.73
C SER A 238 10.29 5.49 -8.60
N ARG A 239 11.07 5.52 -9.70
CA ARG A 239 12.54 5.36 -9.66
C ARG A 239 13.18 6.37 -8.72
N ASP A 240 14.42 6.16 -8.31
CA ASP A 240 15.13 7.12 -7.47
C ASP A 240 15.49 8.41 -8.21
N PRO A 241 15.70 9.52 -7.47
CA PRO A 241 16.38 10.70 -8.00
C PRO A 241 17.76 10.34 -8.58
N LEU A 242 18.29 11.23 -9.42
CA LEU A 242 19.64 11.11 -10.01
C LEU A 242 20.75 10.92 -8.96
N SER A 243 20.51 11.39 -7.72
CA SER A 243 21.37 11.17 -6.57
C SER A 243 20.74 10.17 -5.59
N TRP A 244 21.47 9.12 -5.26
CA TRP A 244 21.06 8.15 -4.24
C TRP A 244 20.90 8.79 -2.85
N VAL A 245 21.67 9.85 -2.58
CA VAL A 245 21.60 10.60 -1.32
C VAL A 245 20.31 11.41 -1.25
N ALA A 246 19.95 12.08 -2.35
CA ALA A 246 18.68 12.79 -2.44
C ALA A 246 17.48 11.83 -2.37
N GLY A 247 17.59 10.64 -2.97
CA GLY A 247 16.60 9.56 -2.84
C GLY A 247 16.42 9.11 -1.40
N MET A 248 17.51 8.80 -0.70
CA MET A 248 17.49 8.43 0.72
C MET A 248 16.86 9.53 1.58
N ALA A 249 17.31 10.77 1.42
CA ALA A 249 16.81 11.91 2.17
C ALA A 249 15.32 12.17 1.94
N SER A 250 14.84 11.97 0.71
CA SER A 250 13.42 12.14 0.36
C SER A 250 12.56 11.04 0.98
N THR A 251 13.04 9.79 0.97
CA THR A 251 12.37 8.67 1.65
C THR A 251 12.30 8.91 3.14
N ASP A 252 13.43 9.20 3.81
CA ASP A 252 13.49 9.47 5.25
C ASP A 252 12.62 10.67 5.67
N ALA A 253 12.43 11.63 4.76
CA ALA A 253 11.55 12.77 5.00
C ALA A 253 10.08 12.42 4.84
N LEU A 254 9.68 11.70 3.79
CA LEU A 254 8.28 11.62 3.37
C LEU A 254 7.58 10.31 3.72
N VAL A 255 8.36 9.26 3.94
CA VAL A 255 7.89 7.89 4.11
C VAL A 255 7.97 7.50 5.57
N TYR A 256 6.83 7.31 6.22
CA TYR A 256 6.76 6.97 7.64
C TYR A 256 5.44 6.27 7.99
N GLY A 257 5.37 5.68 9.19
CA GLY A 257 4.16 5.09 9.74
C GLY A 257 3.66 5.81 10.99
N GLU A 258 2.40 5.63 11.34
CA GLU A 258 1.83 6.11 12.60
C GLU A 258 0.82 5.09 13.15
N LEU A 259 0.80 4.87 14.46
CA LEU A 259 -0.37 4.33 15.16
C LEU A 259 -1.25 5.51 15.57
N LEU A 260 -2.42 5.60 14.95
CA LEU A 260 -3.37 6.69 15.18
C LEU A 260 -4.52 6.20 16.04
N ALA A 261 -4.78 6.85 17.18
CA ALA A 261 -6.05 6.70 17.87
C ALA A 261 -7.01 7.80 17.39
N TRP A 262 -8.01 7.39 16.62
CA TRP A 262 -9.02 8.24 16.04
C TRP A 262 -10.28 8.25 16.89
N ASP A 263 -10.79 9.43 17.22
CA ASP A 263 -12.12 9.60 17.82
C ASP A 263 -13.13 9.68 16.66
N PRO A 264 -13.96 8.64 16.42
CA PRO A 264 -14.90 8.61 15.32
C PRO A 264 -16.00 9.65 15.47
N VAL A 265 -16.41 10.00 16.70
CA VAL A 265 -17.49 10.97 16.94
C VAL A 265 -16.97 12.39 16.72
N LYS A 266 -15.78 12.71 17.22
CA LYS A 266 -15.16 14.03 17.02
C LYS A 266 -14.46 14.19 15.67
N GLN A 267 -14.28 13.10 14.93
CA GLN A 267 -13.56 13.07 13.66
C GLN A 267 -12.15 13.70 13.75
N GLN A 268 -11.39 13.34 14.80
CA GLN A 268 -10.04 13.83 15.02
C GLN A 268 -9.15 12.82 15.74
N ALA A 269 -7.84 12.99 15.63
CA ALA A 269 -6.87 12.23 16.41
C ALA A 269 -7.00 12.55 17.90
N ALA A 270 -7.19 11.53 18.74
CA ALA A 270 -7.03 11.63 20.18
C ALA A 270 -5.54 11.66 20.56
N TRP A 271 -4.76 10.77 19.96
CA TRP A 271 -3.30 10.72 20.06
C TRP A 271 -2.70 9.98 18.87
N LYS A 272 -1.37 10.06 18.73
CA LYS A 272 -0.63 9.30 17.72
C LYS A 272 0.77 8.92 18.18
N VAL A 273 1.23 7.74 17.77
CA VAL A 273 2.61 7.27 17.94
C VAL A 273 3.26 7.21 16.56
N LYS A 274 4.38 7.92 16.38
CA LYS A 274 5.12 7.90 15.11
C LYS A 274 6.04 6.67 15.05
N HIS A 275 6.07 6.03 13.88
CA HIS A 275 7.03 5.01 13.50
C HIS A 275 7.91 5.54 12.37
N ASP A 276 9.20 5.24 12.40
CA ASP A 276 10.15 5.75 11.39
C ASP A 276 9.89 5.16 10.01
N ASN A 277 9.36 3.94 9.95
CA ASN A 277 9.07 3.22 8.72
C ASN A 277 7.56 2.92 8.55
N PRO A 278 7.08 2.80 7.29
CA PRO A 278 5.71 2.40 6.98
C PRO A 278 5.55 0.88 7.15
N ALA A 279 4.47 0.30 6.62
CA ALA A 279 4.21 -1.14 6.71
C ALA A 279 4.23 -1.67 8.15
N ASN A 280 3.56 -0.96 9.06
CA ASN A 280 3.33 -1.46 10.42
C ASN A 280 2.14 -2.41 10.43
N GLY A 281 2.11 -3.29 11.42
CA GLY A 281 1.13 -4.34 11.52
C GLY A 281 -0.23 -3.89 12.02
N GLY A 282 -1.17 -4.83 11.99
CA GLY A 282 -2.51 -4.62 12.52
C GLY A 282 -2.54 -4.40 14.03
N VAL A 283 -3.71 -4.04 14.53
CA VAL A 283 -3.89 -3.54 15.88
C VAL A 283 -4.91 -4.37 16.64
N LEU A 284 -4.67 -4.59 17.93
CA LEU A 284 -5.60 -5.22 18.86
C LEU A 284 -5.84 -4.31 20.07
N SER A 285 -7.09 -3.94 20.35
CA SER A 285 -7.49 -3.28 21.59
C SER A 285 -8.13 -4.26 22.57
N THR A 286 -7.90 -4.09 23.87
CA THR A 286 -8.48 -4.93 24.93
C THR A 286 -9.18 -4.11 26.01
N ALA A 287 -10.06 -4.75 26.81
CA ALA A 287 -10.76 -4.10 27.91
C ALA A 287 -9.85 -3.66 29.09
N GLY A 288 -8.60 -4.11 29.10
CA GLY A 288 -7.56 -3.72 30.05
C GLY A 288 -6.85 -2.41 29.70
N ASP A 289 -7.43 -1.58 28.83
CA ASP A 289 -6.87 -0.30 28.37
C ASP A 289 -5.50 -0.44 27.68
N LEU A 290 -5.34 -1.53 26.93
CA LEU A 290 -4.14 -1.82 26.14
C LEU A 290 -4.44 -1.92 24.65
N VAL A 291 -3.52 -1.39 23.85
CA VAL A 291 -3.47 -1.48 22.38
C VAL A 291 -2.17 -2.18 21.98
N PHE A 292 -2.25 -3.27 21.23
CA PHE A 292 -1.08 -4.03 20.76
C PHE A 292 -0.86 -3.79 19.27
N GLN A 293 0.40 -3.59 18.88
CA GLN A 293 0.78 -3.46 17.47
C GLN A 293 2.18 -4.02 17.21
N GLY A 294 2.37 -4.65 16.06
CA GLY A 294 3.67 -4.98 15.49
C GLY A 294 4.16 -3.93 14.48
N THR A 295 5.47 -3.83 14.26
CA THR A 295 6.05 -2.91 13.26
C THR A 295 6.80 -3.66 12.15
N GLY A 296 7.03 -2.98 11.03
CA GLY A 296 7.86 -3.49 9.93
C GLY A 296 9.31 -3.77 10.35
N GLU A 297 9.77 -3.12 11.43
CA GLU A 297 11.11 -3.29 12.00
C GLU A 297 11.19 -4.44 13.01
N GLY A 298 10.05 -5.07 13.33
CA GLY A 298 9.97 -6.18 14.26
C GLY A 298 9.84 -5.76 15.73
N ILE A 299 9.36 -4.55 16.01
CA ILE A 299 8.95 -4.19 17.38
C ILE A 299 7.50 -4.67 17.55
N PHE A 300 7.24 -5.47 18.58
CA PHE A 300 5.89 -5.78 19.02
C PHE A 300 5.65 -5.12 20.39
N ALA A 301 4.67 -4.23 20.48
CA ALA A 301 4.49 -3.35 21.62
C ALA A 301 3.05 -3.36 22.14
N ALA A 302 2.91 -3.05 23.43
CA ALA A 302 1.64 -2.71 24.08
C ALA A 302 1.68 -1.24 24.48
N TYR A 303 0.65 -0.50 24.09
CA TYR A 303 0.47 0.91 24.35
C TYR A 303 -0.72 1.12 25.29
N ASP A 304 -0.65 2.16 26.11
CA ASP A 304 -1.79 2.67 26.86
C ASP A 304 -2.87 3.18 25.88
N ALA A 305 -4.11 2.73 26.05
CA ALA A 305 -5.21 3.02 25.15
C ALA A 305 -5.65 4.49 25.14
N ASP A 306 -5.37 5.24 26.21
CA ASP A 306 -5.82 6.62 26.41
C ASP A 306 -4.83 7.66 25.89
N ASN A 307 -3.53 7.35 25.89
CA ASN A 307 -2.49 8.32 25.52
C ASN A 307 -1.42 7.81 24.54
N GLY A 308 -1.34 6.50 24.27
CA GLY A 308 -0.37 5.91 23.36
C GLY A 308 1.03 5.69 23.95
N ASP A 309 1.22 5.81 25.26
CA ASP A 309 2.50 5.54 25.91
C ASP A 309 2.86 4.05 25.77
N ALA A 310 4.09 3.75 25.37
CA ALA A 310 4.56 2.37 25.30
C ALA A 310 4.79 1.80 26.70
N LEU A 311 4.00 0.79 27.09
CA LEU A 311 4.05 0.15 28.40
C LEU A 311 4.91 -1.12 28.40
N TRP A 312 4.99 -1.79 27.25
CA TRP A 312 5.77 -3.01 27.06
C TRP A 312 6.21 -3.16 25.61
N GLN A 313 7.38 -3.77 25.39
CA GLN A 313 7.91 -4.05 24.05
C GLN A 313 8.69 -5.36 24.01
N TYR A 314 8.66 -6.00 22.84
CA TYR A 314 9.45 -7.15 22.47
C TYR A 314 10.09 -6.93 21.09
N GLN A 315 11.39 -7.18 20.99
CA GLN A 315 12.11 -7.14 19.71
C GLN A 315 12.09 -8.53 19.08
N SER A 316 11.36 -8.64 17.97
CA SER A 316 11.32 -9.78 17.06
C SER A 316 12.54 -9.79 16.12
N ASP A 317 12.86 -10.96 15.58
CA ASP A 317 13.89 -11.15 14.56
C ASP A 317 13.37 -11.02 13.11
N SER A 318 12.11 -10.59 12.93
CA SER A 318 11.49 -10.23 11.65
C SER A 318 10.31 -9.28 11.85
N ALA A 319 9.74 -8.74 10.76
CA ALA A 319 8.59 -7.84 10.81
C ALA A 319 7.36 -8.51 11.43
N VAL A 320 6.48 -7.72 12.02
CA VAL A 320 5.20 -8.19 12.59
C VAL A 320 4.07 -7.39 11.94
N LEU A 321 3.53 -7.92 10.83
CA LEU A 321 2.53 -7.23 10.00
C LEU A 321 1.08 -7.66 10.29
N ALA A 322 0.88 -8.89 10.77
CA ALA A 322 -0.44 -9.41 11.05
C ALA A 322 -1.12 -8.67 12.21
N GLY A 323 -2.46 -8.63 12.21
CA GLY A 323 -3.23 -8.22 13.38
C GLY A 323 -3.01 -9.19 14.56
N PRO A 324 -2.64 -8.70 15.76
CA PRO A 324 -2.57 -9.53 16.95
C PRO A 324 -3.96 -10.03 17.36
N MET A 325 -4.00 -11.12 18.10
CA MET A 325 -5.22 -11.65 18.70
C MET A 325 -4.98 -12.06 20.14
N THR A 326 -6.06 -12.17 20.93
CA THR A 326 -6.01 -12.64 22.32
C THR A 326 -7.04 -13.72 22.59
N TYR A 327 -6.70 -14.65 23.48
CA TYR A 327 -7.59 -15.71 23.94
C TYR A 327 -7.27 -16.10 25.39
N GLU A 328 -8.19 -16.85 25.99
CA GLU A 328 -8.00 -17.48 27.30
C GLU A 328 -7.86 -18.99 27.13
N LEU A 329 -6.95 -19.59 27.88
CA LEU A 329 -6.81 -21.03 28.02
C LEU A 329 -6.53 -21.37 29.49
N ASP A 330 -7.35 -22.23 30.10
CA ASP A 330 -7.23 -22.66 31.50
C ASP A 330 -7.15 -21.48 32.51
N GLY A 331 -7.88 -20.40 32.25
CA GLY A 331 -7.90 -19.20 33.10
C GLY A 331 -6.69 -18.26 32.92
N GLU A 332 -5.81 -18.53 31.96
CA GLU A 332 -4.70 -17.65 31.60
C GLU A 332 -4.95 -16.95 30.26
N GLN A 333 -4.71 -15.64 30.21
CA GLN A 333 -4.78 -14.87 28.97
C GLN A 333 -3.48 -14.98 28.17
N TYR A 334 -3.63 -15.14 26.85
CA TYR A 334 -2.56 -15.17 25.87
C TYR A 334 -2.77 -14.08 24.81
N ILE A 335 -1.67 -13.50 24.33
CA ILE A 335 -1.61 -12.64 23.15
C ILE A 335 -0.80 -13.38 22.09
N ALA A 336 -1.35 -13.57 20.90
CA ALA A 336 -0.64 -14.22 19.80
C ALA A 336 -0.58 -13.32 18.55
N VAL A 337 0.52 -13.38 17.82
CA VAL A 337 0.70 -12.64 16.57
C VAL A 337 1.60 -13.40 15.61
N ALA A 338 1.24 -13.41 14.33
CA ALA A 338 2.08 -13.97 13.28
C ALA A 338 3.18 -12.97 12.90
N GLN A 339 4.42 -13.41 13.03
CA GLN A 339 5.62 -12.71 12.59
C GLN A 339 5.97 -13.18 11.17
N GLY A 340 6.35 -12.24 10.31
CA GLY A 340 6.85 -12.47 8.95
C GLY A 340 6.80 -11.19 8.11
N SER A 341 7.90 -10.89 7.41
CA SER A 341 7.97 -9.83 6.41
C SER A 341 7.21 -10.21 5.13
N GLY A 342 6.56 -9.24 4.52
CA GLY A 342 5.76 -9.45 3.30
C GLY A 342 4.91 -8.23 2.97
N GLY A 343 3.92 -8.44 2.11
CA GLY A 343 3.06 -7.36 1.61
C GLY A 343 3.76 -6.44 0.61
N THR A 344 2.97 -5.68 -0.13
CA THR A 344 3.45 -4.89 -1.27
C THR A 344 4.51 -3.87 -0.86
N VAL A 345 4.30 -3.13 0.23
CA VAL A 345 5.25 -2.09 0.68
C VAL A 345 6.65 -2.66 0.94
N MET A 346 6.77 -3.82 1.62
CA MET A 346 8.08 -4.43 1.85
C MET A 346 8.66 -5.10 0.60
N LEU A 347 7.85 -5.45 -0.39
CA LEU A 347 8.39 -5.93 -1.68
C LEU A 347 8.98 -4.78 -2.51
N THR A 348 8.40 -3.59 -2.41
CA THR A 348 8.71 -2.46 -3.29
C THR A 348 9.66 -1.44 -2.68
N ILE A 349 9.58 -1.20 -1.37
CA ILE A 349 10.39 -0.21 -0.66
C ILE A 349 11.43 -0.94 0.18
N GLY A 350 12.70 -0.81 -0.22
CA GLY A 350 13.84 -1.40 0.48
C GLY A 350 15.01 -0.45 0.63
N ASP A 351 16.10 -1.00 1.17
CA ASP A 351 17.26 -0.23 1.61
C ASP A 351 18.27 0.03 0.49
N ASN A 352 19.05 1.10 0.62
CA ASN A 352 20.21 1.35 -0.23
C ASN A 352 21.26 0.24 -0.13
N LEU A 353 21.42 -0.37 1.05
CA LEU A 353 22.36 -1.46 1.29
C LEU A 353 21.66 -2.65 1.95
N LYS A 354 22.03 -3.85 1.53
CA LYS A 354 21.52 -5.10 2.09
C LYS A 354 22.22 -5.41 3.42
N ARG A 355 21.44 -5.78 4.44
CA ARG A 355 21.89 -6.39 5.71
C ARG A 355 21.79 -7.92 5.70
N ASN A 356 22.49 -8.59 6.62
CA ASN A 356 22.43 -10.05 6.86
C ASN A 356 21.14 -10.50 7.57
N LYS A 357 20.03 -9.84 7.23
CA LYS A 357 18.70 -10.12 7.75
C LYS A 357 17.98 -11.09 6.83
N VAL A 358 17.24 -12.01 7.45
CA VAL A 358 16.42 -12.99 6.73
C VAL A 358 15.02 -12.96 7.32
N ASN A 359 14.02 -12.98 6.45
CA ASN A 359 12.63 -13.13 6.88
C ASN A 359 12.43 -14.45 7.64
N LYS A 360 11.84 -14.39 8.82
CA LYS A 360 11.58 -15.55 9.67
C LYS A 360 10.12 -15.57 10.06
N ASN A 361 9.40 -16.57 9.55
CA ASN A 361 8.00 -16.77 9.85
C ASN A 361 7.84 -17.53 11.17
N LYS A 362 7.14 -16.95 12.14
CA LYS A 362 6.88 -17.55 13.46
C LYS A 362 5.49 -17.16 13.96
N LEU A 363 4.91 -18.00 14.82
CA LEU A 363 3.84 -17.58 15.71
C LEU A 363 4.45 -17.17 17.04
N LEU A 364 4.35 -15.88 17.38
CA LEU A 364 4.74 -15.38 18.70
C LEU A 364 3.53 -15.47 19.63
N VAL A 365 3.72 -16.02 20.83
CA VAL A 365 2.67 -16.14 21.85
C VAL A 365 3.21 -15.65 23.19
N PHE A 366 2.50 -14.72 23.81
CA PHE A 366 2.87 -14.03 25.04
C PHE A 366 1.82 -14.29 26.12
N LYS A 367 2.27 -14.41 27.37
CA LYS A 367 1.43 -14.38 28.56
C LYS A 367 2.16 -13.68 29.69
N LEU A 368 1.45 -13.31 30.76
CA LEU A 368 2.07 -12.74 31.96
C LEU A 368 2.99 -13.76 32.65
N GLY A 369 4.16 -13.31 33.09
CA GLY A 369 5.14 -14.12 33.82
C GLY A 369 6.58 -13.63 33.64
N ASP A 370 7.48 -14.12 34.49
CA ASP A 370 8.91 -13.88 34.38
C ASP A 370 9.58 -15.06 33.66
N PHE A 371 9.62 -14.95 32.34
CA PHE A 371 10.33 -15.90 31.50
C PHE A 371 11.68 -15.29 31.19
N GLY A 372 12.77 -15.94 31.59
CA GLY A 372 14.12 -15.51 31.21
C GLY A 372 14.20 -15.30 29.69
N LEU A 373 14.15 -14.03 29.27
CA LEU A 373 13.95 -13.68 27.86
C LEU A 373 15.23 -14.02 27.08
N THR A 374 15.13 -14.98 26.17
CA THR A 374 16.10 -15.08 25.07
C THR A 374 15.69 -14.08 24.00
N LYS A 375 16.30 -12.90 24.03
CA LYS A 375 16.21 -11.93 22.93
C LYS A 375 16.95 -12.53 21.73
N THR A 376 16.22 -12.99 20.73
CA THR A 376 16.82 -13.27 19.43
C THR A 376 16.79 -11.97 18.66
N VAL A 377 17.93 -11.30 18.52
CA VAL A 377 18.04 -10.08 17.71
C VAL A 377 18.41 -10.50 16.29
N ALA A 378 17.81 -9.84 15.29
CA ALA A 378 18.24 -10.03 13.91
C ALA A 378 19.71 -9.61 13.73
N ASP A 379 20.42 -10.26 12.82
CA ASP A 379 21.73 -9.78 12.40
C ASP A 379 21.52 -8.55 11.49
N GLU A 380 21.91 -7.40 12.00
CA GLU A 380 21.81 -6.11 11.30
C GLU A 380 23.14 -5.69 10.64
N SER A 381 24.14 -6.58 10.63
CA SER A 381 25.40 -6.32 9.92
C SER A 381 25.19 -6.23 8.41
N LEU A 382 26.03 -5.45 7.73
CA LEU A 382 25.97 -5.32 6.27
C LEU A 382 26.31 -6.65 5.60
N ALA A 383 25.53 -7.00 4.58
CA ALA A 383 25.84 -8.12 3.70
C ALA A 383 27.12 -7.84 2.91
N THR A 384 27.92 -8.88 2.69
CA THR A 384 29.12 -8.77 1.87
C THR A 384 28.77 -8.36 0.45
N ILE A 385 29.33 -7.24 -0.01
CA ILE A 385 29.26 -6.82 -1.41
C ILE A 385 30.18 -7.72 -2.22
N LEU A 386 29.62 -8.46 -3.17
CA LEU A 386 30.38 -9.34 -4.04
C LEU A 386 30.97 -8.53 -5.21
N PRO A 387 32.27 -8.69 -5.53
CA PRO A 387 32.84 -8.02 -6.69
C PRO A 387 32.23 -8.60 -7.97
N LEU A 388 32.04 -7.76 -8.98
CA LEU A 388 31.66 -8.26 -10.30
C LEU A 388 32.84 -8.98 -10.94
N SER A 389 32.60 -10.18 -11.46
CA SER A 389 33.60 -10.93 -12.23
C SER A 389 33.88 -10.34 -13.61
N GLU A 390 32.99 -9.49 -14.13
CA GLU A 390 33.07 -8.86 -15.45
C GLU A 390 32.69 -7.38 -15.36
N GLU A 391 33.40 -6.53 -16.11
CA GLU A 391 33.04 -5.11 -16.21
C GLU A 391 31.71 -4.91 -16.95
N VAL A 392 31.01 -3.81 -16.62
CA VAL A 392 29.81 -3.39 -17.34
C VAL A 392 30.22 -2.78 -18.68
N ASN A 393 30.07 -3.56 -19.76
CA ASN A 393 30.34 -3.11 -21.12
C ASN A 393 29.02 -2.74 -21.83
N ALA A 394 28.37 -1.68 -21.36
CA ALA A 394 27.12 -1.16 -21.91
C ALA A 394 27.15 0.37 -21.99
N THR A 395 26.48 0.94 -22.99
CA THR A 395 26.37 2.40 -23.10
C THR A 395 25.35 2.95 -22.08
N PRO A 396 25.42 4.23 -21.71
CA PRO A 396 24.42 4.85 -20.84
C PRO A 396 22.98 4.67 -21.32
N GLU A 397 22.75 4.65 -22.63
CA GLU A 397 21.44 4.45 -23.23
C GLU A 397 20.90 3.03 -22.97
N VAL A 398 21.76 2.01 -23.05
CA VAL A 398 21.39 0.61 -22.75
C VAL A 398 21.08 0.44 -21.27
N ILE A 399 21.87 1.07 -20.39
CA ILE A 399 21.62 1.06 -18.94
C ILE A 399 20.27 1.70 -18.63
N LYS A 400 19.96 2.85 -19.25
CA LYS A 400 18.67 3.52 -19.09
C LYS A 400 17.50 2.70 -19.61
N GLN A 401 17.65 2.05 -20.77
CA GLN A 401 16.63 1.10 -21.26
C GLN A 401 16.42 -0.05 -20.27
N GLY A 402 17.51 -0.58 -19.72
CA GLY A 402 17.46 -1.62 -18.68
C GLY A 402 16.73 -1.19 -17.41
N GLU A 403 16.93 0.05 -16.97
CA GLU A 403 16.21 0.66 -15.84
C GLU A 403 14.71 0.75 -16.10
N GLU A 404 14.31 1.25 -17.29
CA GLU A 404 12.89 1.40 -17.64
C GLU A 404 12.18 0.04 -17.78
N LEU A 405 12.87 -0.96 -18.32
CA LEU A 405 12.38 -2.33 -18.38
C LEU A 405 12.30 -2.96 -16.98
N TYR A 406 13.32 -2.75 -16.14
CA TYR A 406 13.36 -3.23 -14.77
C TYR A 406 12.19 -2.66 -13.94
N GLY A 407 11.96 -1.34 -14.00
CA GLY A 407 10.93 -0.67 -13.21
C GLY A 407 9.53 -1.19 -13.52
N ARG A 408 9.24 -1.48 -14.79
CA ARG A 408 7.93 -1.98 -15.24
C ARG A 408 7.68 -3.47 -14.93
N ASN A 409 8.74 -4.28 -14.82
CA ASN A 409 8.60 -5.75 -14.82
C ASN A 409 9.15 -6.43 -13.57
N CYS A 410 10.11 -5.81 -12.89
CA CYS A 410 10.87 -6.44 -11.81
C CYS A 410 10.70 -5.69 -10.49
N GLY A 411 10.57 -4.35 -10.53
CA GLY A 411 10.58 -3.50 -9.34
C GLY A 411 9.47 -3.78 -8.33
N THR A 412 8.32 -4.30 -8.78
CA THR A 412 7.20 -4.67 -7.90
C THR A 412 7.50 -5.86 -6.99
N CYS A 413 8.51 -6.67 -7.34
CA CYS A 413 8.95 -7.81 -6.55
C CYS A 413 10.32 -7.55 -5.95
N HIS A 414 11.30 -7.15 -6.77
CA HIS A 414 12.71 -7.02 -6.39
C HIS A 414 13.09 -5.64 -5.85
N GLY A 415 12.10 -4.79 -5.55
CA GLY A 415 12.28 -3.45 -5.04
C GLY A 415 12.40 -2.40 -6.13
N ILE A 416 11.84 -1.22 -5.88
CA ILE A 416 12.02 -0.04 -6.72
C ILE A 416 13.53 0.26 -6.82
N SER A 417 14.00 0.55 -8.04
CA SER A 417 15.43 0.74 -8.34
C SER A 417 16.34 -0.41 -7.87
N ALA A 418 15.83 -1.65 -7.82
CA ALA A 418 16.53 -2.83 -7.32
C ALA A 418 16.86 -2.84 -5.83
N LYS A 419 16.19 -2.00 -5.03
CA LYS A 419 16.32 -1.93 -3.57
C LYS A 419 15.34 -2.89 -2.89
N SER A 420 15.74 -4.16 -2.76
CA SER A 420 14.93 -5.17 -2.06
C SER A 420 14.94 -4.97 -0.54
N ASN A 421 13.85 -5.38 0.13
CA ASN A 421 13.73 -5.41 1.60
C ASN A 421 13.67 -6.85 2.15
N TYR A 422 14.56 -7.72 1.66
CA TYR A 422 14.79 -9.08 2.20
C TYR A 422 13.63 -10.09 2.06
N VAL A 423 12.47 -9.68 1.55
CA VAL A 423 11.33 -10.58 1.25
C VAL A 423 11.66 -11.49 0.06
N VAL A 424 12.28 -10.92 -0.97
CA VAL A 424 12.83 -11.64 -2.13
C VAL A 424 14.31 -11.26 -2.34
N PRO A 425 15.07 -12.00 -3.16
CA PRO A 425 16.48 -11.69 -3.37
C PRO A 425 16.72 -10.24 -3.87
N ASP A 426 17.70 -9.57 -3.27
CA ASP A 426 18.26 -8.32 -3.80
C ASP A 426 19.14 -8.65 -5.01
N LEU A 427 18.76 -8.14 -6.18
CA LEU A 427 19.44 -8.43 -7.44
C LEU A 427 20.79 -7.69 -7.58
N ARG A 428 21.09 -6.71 -6.72
CA ARG A 428 22.41 -6.03 -6.69
C ARG A 428 23.47 -6.86 -5.96
N TYR A 429 23.05 -7.94 -5.30
CA TYR A 429 23.92 -8.87 -4.55
C TYR A 429 23.89 -10.27 -5.18
N MET A 430 23.74 -10.36 -6.51
CA MET A 430 23.79 -11.62 -7.23
C MET A 430 25.18 -12.28 -7.13
N SER A 431 25.20 -13.61 -7.13
CA SER A 431 26.45 -14.37 -7.26
C SER A 431 26.89 -14.43 -8.72
N ASP A 432 28.19 -14.68 -8.97
CA ASP A 432 28.72 -14.91 -10.32
C ASP A 432 27.94 -15.97 -11.11
N GLN A 433 27.50 -17.04 -10.42
CA GLN A 433 26.67 -18.06 -11.05
C GLN A 433 25.29 -17.51 -11.46
N THR A 434 24.69 -16.67 -10.62
CA THR A 434 23.40 -16.03 -10.96
C THR A 434 23.56 -15.05 -12.11
N HIS A 435 24.69 -14.35 -12.24
CA HIS A 435 24.98 -13.54 -13.43
C HIS A 435 25.07 -14.42 -14.69
N ARG A 436 25.77 -15.56 -14.64
CA ARG A 436 25.86 -16.47 -15.80
C ARG A 436 24.52 -17.08 -16.21
N ASP A 437 23.66 -17.34 -15.23
CA ASP A 437 22.34 -17.96 -15.47
C ASP A 437 21.24 -16.93 -15.75
N PHE A 438 21.55 -15.62 -15.82
CA PHE A 438 20.57 -14.54 -15.79
C PHE A 438 19.50 -14.67 -16.88
N VAL A 439 19.89 -14.88 -18.13
CA VAL A 439 18.95 -15.07 -19.26
C VAL A 439 18.08 -16.32 -19.07
N ALA A 440 18.66 -17.43 -18.58
CA ALA A 440 17.89 -18.65 -18.32
C ALA A 440 16.88 -18.48 -17.17
N ILE A 441 17.16 -17.59 -16.22
CA ILE A 441 16.25 -17.25 -15.13
C ILE A 441 15.13 -16.34 -15.62
N VAL A 442 15.50 -15.18 -16.19
CA VAL A 442 14.56 -14.11 -16.53
C VAL A 442 13.76 -14.44 -17.78
N LEU A 443 14.43 -14.82 -18.88
CA LEU A 443 13.74 -15.17 -20.11
C LEU A 443 13.17 -16.59 -20.03
N GLY A 444 14.02 -17.55 -19.66
CA GLY A 444 13.71 -18.97 -19.68
C GLY A 444 12.85 -19.50 -18.53
N GLY A 445 12.65 -18.72 -17.46
CA GLY A 445 11.81 -19.13 -16.33
C GLY A 445 12.35 -20.32 -15.54
N SER A 446 13.67 -20.55 -15.50
CA SER A 446 14.29 -21.68 -14.78
C SER A 446 13.99 -21.72 -13.27
N ARG A 447 13.49 -20.61 -12.71
CA ARG A 447 13.10 -20.46 -11.29
C ARG A 447 11.59 -20.32 -11.06
N THR A 448 10.75 -20.68 -12.03
CA THR A 448 9.27 -20.70 -11.89
C THR A 448 8.78 -21.51 -10.71
N HIS A 449 9.41 -22.66 -10.41
CA HIS A 449 9.13 -23.47 -9.22
C HIS A 449 9.38 -22.75 -7.87
N LYS A 450 10.05 -21.59 -7.88
CA LYS A 450 10.26 -20.70 -6.72
C LYS A 450 9.45 -19.41 -6.80
N GLY A 451 8.53 -19.29 -7.77
CA GLY A 451 7.71 -18.09 -7.98
C GLY A 451 8.33 -17.01 -8.88
N MET A 452 9.50 -17.23 -9.48
CA MET A 452 10.08 -16.29 -10.46
C MET A 452 9.54 -16.58 -11.86
N ALA A 453 8.72 -15.66 -12.39
CA ALA A 453 8.13 -15.77 -13.72
C ALA A 453 9.20 -15.73 -14.83
N GLY A 454 8.92 -16.42 -15.94
CA GLY A 454 9.68 -16.28 -17.19
C GLY A 454 9.05 -15.22 -18.08
N PHE A 455 9.88 -14.44 -18.77
CA PHE A 455 9.47 -13.27 -19.56
C PHE A 455 9.56 -13.49 -21.09
N TYR A 456 9.66 -14.74 -21.54
CA TYR A 456 9.82 -15.12 -22.95
C TYR A 456 8.73 -14.60 -23.91
N GLU A 457 7.54 -14.27 -23.41
CA GLU A 457 6.44 -13.73 -24.23
C GLU A 457 6.51 -12.22 -24.44
N THR A 458 7.23 -11.50 -23.56
CA THR A 458 7.20 -10.02 -23.54
C THR A 458 8.56 -9.35 -23.65
N HIS A 459 9.66 -10.11 -23.59
CA HIS A 459 11.02 -9.58 -23.68
C HIS A 459 11.84 -10.34 -24.72
N SER A 460 12.73 -9.64 -25.40
CA SER A 460 13.80 -10.26 -26.19
C SER A 460 15.02 -10.60 -25.32
N ILE A 461 16.03 -11.25 -25.92
CA ILE A 461 17.31 -11.47 -25.24
C ILE A 461 17.99 -10.12 -24.95
N GLU A 462 17.95 -9.19 -25.90
CA GLU A 462 18.53 -7.86 -25.79
C GLU A 462 17.88 -7.05 -24.65
N ASP A 463 16.57 -7.16 -24.47
CA ASP A 463 15.87 -6.53 -23.35
C ASP A 463 16.37 -7.07 -22.00
N VAL A 464 16.54 -8.39 -21.89
CA VAL A 464 17.04 -9.04 -20.67
C VAL A 464 18.50 -8.67 -20.40
N GLU A 465 19.35 -8.58 -21.42
CA GLU A 465 20.74 -8.11 -21.30
C GLU A 465 20.82 -6.63 -20.89
N ALA A 466 19.88 -5.78 -21.36
CA ALA A 466 19.78 -4.39 -20.91
C ALA A 466 19.44 -4.32 -19.41
N ILE A 467 18.45 -5.09 -18.94
CA ILE A 467 18.12 -5.21 -17.50
C ILE A 467 19.33 -5.71 -16.72
N HIS A 468 20.06 -6.70 -17.23
CA HIS A 468 21.26 -7.21 -16.57
C HIS A 468 22.35 -6.15 -16.44
N SER A 469 22.54 -5.36 -17.50
CA SER A 469 23.51 -4.25 -17.54
C SER A 469 23.16 -3.17 -16.51
N TYR A 470 21.88 -2.83 -16.37
CA TYR A 470 21.39 -1.95 -15.32
C TYR A 470 21.69 -2.51 -13.90
N LEU A 471 21.39 -3.78 -13.65
CA LEU A 471 21.64 -4.41 -12.35
C LEU A 471 23.12 -4.49 -12.00
N LYS A 472 23.98 -4.82 -12.98
CA LYS A 472 25.44 -4.78 -12.79
C LYS A 472 25.89 -3.35 -12.47
N HIS A 473 25.36 -2.34 -13.16
CA HIS A 473 25.65 -0.94 -12.86
C HIS A 473 25.26 -0.54 -11.43
N GLN A 474 24.07 -0.95 -10.96
CA GLN A 474 23.63 -0.75 -9.57
C GLN A 474 24.57 -1.43 -8.57
N GLN A 475 25.02 -2.65 -8.85
CA GLN A 475 25.98 -3.37 -8.00
C GLN A 475 27.34 -2.67 -7.90
N GLN A 476 27.83 -2.06 -8.99
CA GLN A 476 29.09 -1.30 -8.99
C GLN A 476 29.07 -0.09 -8.06
N GLN A 477 27.90 0.50 -7.83
CA GLN A 477 27.75 1.70 -6.99
C GLN A 477 27.64 1.39 -5.50
N LEU A 478 27.34 0.14 -5.10
CA LEU A 478 27.16 -0.23 -3.69
C LEU A 478 28.33 0.18 -2.76
N PRO A 479 29.62 0.03 -3.14
CA PRO A 479 30.73 0.43 -2.28
C PRO A 479 30.72 1.92 -1.94
N GLU A 480 30.24 2.78 -2.83
CA GLU A 480 30.17 4.24 -2.61
C GLU A 480 29.07 4.64 -1.63
N MET A 481 28.11 3.75 -1.36
CA MET A 481 26.99 3.98 -0.46
C MET A 481 27.29 3.59 0.99
N VAL A 482 28.43 2.93 1.26
CA VAL A 482 28.81 2.45 2.60
C VAL A 482 28.99 3.59 3.59
N GLU A 483 29.60 4.70 3.15
CA GLU A 483 29.76 5.89 3.97
C GLU A 483 29.60 7.15 3.12
N MET A 484 28.71 8.04 3.56
CA MET A 484 28.57 9.36 2.95
C MET A 484 29.80 10.24 3.22
N SER A 485 30.35 10.82 2.15
CA SER A 485 31.28 11.94 2.23
C SER A 485 30.65 13.16 2.92
N PHE A 486 31.49 14.13 3.29
CA PHE A 486 31.01 15.39 3.88
C PHE A 486 30.02 16.12 2.96
N LEU A 487 30.30 16.19 1.65
CA LEU A 487 29.42 16.86 0.68
C LEU A 487 28.08 16.14 0.55
N GLN A 488 28.08 14.81 0.55
CA GLN A 488 26.85 14.01 0.54
C GLN A 488 26.03 14.22 1.82
N LYS A 489 26.66 14.36 2.99
CA LYS A 489 25.93 14.71 4.23
C LYS A 489 25.25 16.08 4.13
N VAL A 490 25.89 17.06 3.48
CA VAL A 490 25.29 18.38 3.23
C VAL A 490 24.11 18.27 2.26
N GLU A 491 24.30 17.54 1.16
CA GLU A 491 23.24 17.27 0.17
C GLU A 491 22.04 16.55 0.81
N TYR A 492 22.28 15.58 1.69
CA TYR A 492 21.24 14.86 2.42
C TYR A 492 20.34 15.83 3.19
N TRP A 493 20.92 16.70 4.04
CA TRP A 493 20.11 17.61 4.85
C TRP A 493 19.40 18.67 4.02
N PHE A 494 20.01 19.14 2.93
CA PHE A 494 19.35 20.02 1.99
C PHE A 494 18.14 19.35 1.33
N SER A 495 18.33 18.13 0.82
CA SER A 495 17.28 17.34 0.15
C SER A 495 16.16 16.95 1.12
N TYR A 496 16.50 16.56 2.36
CA TYR A 496 15.55 16.26 3.42
C TYR A 496 14.67 17.48 3.74
N GLY A 497 15.30 18.65 3.92
CA GLY A 497 14.58 19.90 4.18
C GLY A 497 13.68 20.32 3.02
N ALA A 498 14.17 20.19 1.78
CA ALA A 498 13.40 20.47 0.57
C ALA A 498 12.19 19.52 0.44
N ALA A 499 12.39 18.23 0.68
CA ALA A 499 11.32 17.23 0.69
C ALA A 499 10.27 17.55 1.76
N LYS A 500 10.67 17.87 3.00
CA LYS A 500 9.74 18.30 4.07
C LYS A 500 8.98 19.59 3.74
N LEU A 501 9.64 20.56 3.12
CA LEU A 501 8.96 21.77 2.66
C LEU A 501 7.95 21.44 1.56
N GLY A 502 8.34 20.55 0.66
CA GLY A 502 7.52 20.01 -0.41
C GLY A 502 6.30 19.21 0.08
N GLU A 503 6.46 18.44 1.16
CA GLU A 503 5.36 17.76 1.85
C GLU A 503 4.30 18.79 2.24
N LYS A 504 4.70 19.92 2.82
CA LYS A 504 3.78 20.99 3.22
C LYS A 504 3.18 21.74 2.01
N TYR A 505 3.95 21.90 0.94
CA TYR A 505 3.56 22.62 -0.27
C TYR A 505 3.77 21.74 -1.52
N PRO A 506 2.81 20.86 -1.86
CA PRO A 506 2.97 19.89 -2.96
C PRO A 506 3.28 20.51 -4.33
N ASP A 507 2.87 21.76 -4.56
CA ASP A 507 3.24 22.53 -5.75
C ASP A 507 4.77 22.65 -5.92
N LEU A 508 5.52 22.76 -4.83
CA LEU A 508 6.98 22.81 -4.87
C LEU A 508 7.56 21.46 -5.32
N LEU A 509 7.08 20.33 -4.77
CA LEU A 509 7.54 18.99 -5.18
C LEU A 509 7.30 18.73 -6.65
N ASN A 510 6.10 19.09 -7.14
CA ASN A 510 5.76 18.92 -8.55
C ASN A 510 6.63 19.81 -9.44
N ALA A 511 6.85 21.07 -9.08
CA ALA A 511 7.66 22.00 -9.86
C ALA A 511 9.15 21.63 -9.92
N THR A 512 9.67 20.92 -8.92
CA THR A 512 11.09 20.51 -8.86
C THR A 512 11.34 19.08 -9.35
N ARG A 513 10.31 18.34 -9.77
CA ARG A 513 10.40 16.93 -10.17
C ARG A 513 11.47 16.69 -11.25
N ASP A 514 11.39 17.41 -12.36
CA ASP A 514 12.28 17.24 -13.52
C ASP A 514 13.74 17.65 -13.24
N MET A 515 13.99 18.40 -12.16
CA MET A 515 15.36 18.75 -11.76
C MET A 515 16.03 17.63 -10.96
N LEU A 516 15.25 16.73 -10.37
CA LEU A 516 15.72 15.70 -9.45
C LEU A 516 15.84 14.31 -10.11
N TYR A 517 15.17 14.06 -11.22
CA TYR A 517 14.98 12.74 -11.86
C TYR A 517 15.11 12.80 -13.39
#